data_AF-A0A350BMW3-F1
#
_entry.id   AF-A0A350BMW3-F1
#
_cell.length_a   1.000
_cell.length_b   1.000
_cell.length_c   1.000
_cell.angle_alpha   90.00
_cell.angle_beta   90.00
_cell.angle_gamma   90.00
#
_symmetry.space_group_name_H-M   'P 1'
#
loop_
_entity.id
_entity.type
_entity.pdbx_description
1 polymer ?
#
loop_
_entity_poly.entity_id
_entity_poly.type
_entity_poly.pdbx_seq_one_letter_code
_entity_poly.pdbx_strand_id
1 'polypeptide(L)'
;MRLITKTLLLSSTLISCNPFAPALETGMDEGNSILGDPATVDGVFQNIKYAYTFRDTSIYGQLVNSEFTFVFRDYDRGVDVSWGRDEEMRTTNGLFMNVQRLDLVWNNIISISMDSSNTRASVSRNFNLTVTFNPSSIERADGYASLSLARKEPGTSWQIVRWRDESNF
;
A
#
# COMPACT_ATOMS: atom_id res chain seq x y z
N MET A 1 -21.07 21.24 -72.75
CA MET A 1 -20.39 22.02 -71.70
C MET A 1 -20.78 21.46 -70.34
N ARG A 2 -19.97 20.59 -69.72
CA ARG A 2 -20.14 20.20 -68.31
C ARG A 2 -18.77 20.05 -67.65
N LEU A 3 -18.64 20.78 -66.55
CA LEU A 3 -17.42 21.04 -65.80
C LEU A 3 -16.92 19.80 -65.06
N ILE A 4 -15.59 19.72 -64.96
CA ILE A 4 -14.82 18.84 -64.09
C ILE A 4 -14.88 19.42 -62.67
N THR A 5 -15.40 18.66 -61.70
CA THR A 5 -15.33 19.04 -60.28
C THR A 5 -14.28 18.17 -59.59
N LYS A 6 -13.13 18.77 -59.26
CA LYS A 6 -12.08 18.16 -58.45
C LYS A 6 -12.52 18.21 -56.98
N THR A 7 -12.84 17.07 -56.39
CA THR A 7 -13.08 16.98 -54.94
C THR A 7 -11.74 16.80 -54.23
N LEU A 8 -11.38 17.83 -53.47
CA LEU A 8 -10.17 17.95 -52.65
C LEU A 8 -10.23 16.97 -51.48
N LEU A 9 -9.24 16.08 -51.36
CA LEU A 9 -9.03 15.25 -50.17
C LEU A 9 -8.67 16.15 -48.97
N LEU A 10 -9.51 16.14 -47.93
CA LEU A 10 -9.19 16.74 -46.64
C LEU A 10 -8.55 15.65 -45.76
N SER A 11 -7.22 15.64 -45.72
CA SER A 11 -6.42 14.78 -44.85
C SER A 11 -6.53 15.28 -43.41
N SER A 12 -7.36 14.64 -42.59
CA SER A 12 -7.35 14.82 -41.13
C SER A 12 -6.10 14.16 -40.54
N THR A 13 -5.07 14.96 -40.25
CA THR A 13 -3.96 14.51 -39.42
C THR A 13 -4.44 14.36 -37.98
N LEU A 14 -4.73 13.13 -37.56
CA LEU A 14 -4.90 12.77 -36.17
C LEU A 14 -3.55 12.96 -35.46
N ILE A 15 -3.40 14.05 -34.73
CA ILE A 15 -2.32 14.21 -33.76
C ILE A 15 -2.63 13.24 -32.63
N SER A 16 -2.10 12.03 -32.72
CA SER A 16 -2.16 11.04 -31.64
C SER A 16 -1.22 11.53 -30.53
N CYS A 17 -1.80 12.10 -29.47
CA CYS A 17 -1.11 12.22 -28.20
C CYS A 17 -1.12 10.83 -27.57
N ASN A 18 0.05 10.19 -27.42
CA ASN A 18 0.17 8.91 -26.75
C ASN A 18 -0.08 9.12 -25.25
N PRO A 19 -1.20 8.63 -24.66
CA PRO A 19 -1.48 8.82 -23.23
C PRO A 19 -0.52 8.03 -22.32
N PHE A 20 0.38 7.23 -22.90
CA PHE A 20 1.43 6.46 -22.22
C PHE A 20 2.83 7.07 -22.39
N ALA A 21 2.98 8.19 -23.10
CA ALA A 21 4.26 8.87 -23.25
C ALA A 21 4.26 10.17 -22.42
N PRO A 22 4.80 10.16 -21.18
CA PRO A 22 4.95 11.39 -20.41
C PRO A 22 5.85 12.36 -21.16
N ALA A 23 5.49 13.65 -21.13
CA ALA A 23 6.36 14.71 -21.63
C ALA A 23 7.67 14.69 -20.82
N LEU A 24 8.81 14.94 -21.48
CA LEU A 24 10.08 15.04 -20.80
C LEU A 24 10.03 16.23 -19.84
N GLU A 25 9.91 15.94 -18.55
CA GLU A 25 9.97 16.91 -17.48
C GLU A 25 11.42 17.39 -17.33
N THR A 26 11.70 18.64 -17.71
CA THR A 26 13.00 19.28 -17.54
C THR A 26 13.03 20.10 -16.26
N GLY A 27 12.62 19.49 -15.16
CA GLY A 27 12.68 20.05 -13.81
C GLY A 27 13.00 18.92 -12.85
N MET A 28 14.17 18.96 -12.21
CA MET A 28 14.41 18.17 -11.01
C MET A 28 13.69 18.87 -9.86
N ASP A 29 12.35 18.92 -9.92
CA ASP A 29 11.60 19.09 -8.69
C ASP A 29 11.77 17.76 -7.96
N GLU A 30 12.32 17.81 -6.74
CA GLU A 30 12.24 16.72 -5.77
C GLU A 30 10.76 16.51 -5.43
N GLY A 31 9.98 15.99 -6.38
CA GLY A 31 8.60 15.65 -6.20
C GLY A 31 8.56 14.63 -5.09
N ASN A 32 7.94 15.00 -3.96
CA ASN A 32 7.66 14.07 -2.86
C ASN A 32 7.07 12.80 -3.45
N SER A 33 7.88 11.73 -3.53
CA SER A 33 7.43 10.44 -4.01
C SER A 33 6.23 10.02 -3.17
N ILE A 34 5.13 9.65 -3.84
CA ILE A 34 3.91 9.19 -3.16
C ILE A 34 4.22 7.88 -2.39
N LEU A 35 5.22 7.13 -2.84
CA LEU A 35 5.80 5.98 -2.14
C LEU A 35 6.92 6.42 -1.21
N GLY A 36 6.96 5.83 -0.01
CA GLY A 36 8.06 5.99 0.91
C GLY A 36 9.27 5.13 0.56
N ASP A 37 10.45 5.55 1.03
CA ASP A 37 11.69 4.79 0.83
C ASP A 37 11.61 3.42 1.53
N PRO A 38 11.55 2.30 0.78
CA PRO A 38 11.40 0.97 1.37
C PRO A 38 12.60 0.52 2.19
N ALA A 39 13.76 1.18 2.08
CA ALA A 39 14.93 0.92 2.91
C ALA A 39 14.82 1.50 4.33
N THR A 40 13.82 2.37 4.57
CA THR A 40 13.53 2.98 5.86
C THR A 40 12.32 2.34 6.53
N VAL A 41 12.32 2.32 7.86
CA VAL A 41 11.16 1.86 8.64
C VAL A 41 9.94 2.72 8.36
N ASP A 42 10.11 4.04 8.27
CA ASP A 42 8.99 4.94 8.01
C ASP A 42 8.38 4.72 6.62
N GLY A 43 9.22 4.49 5.61
CA GLY A 43 8.77 4.17 4.27
C GLY A 43 7.95 2.88 4.18
N VAL A 44 8.18 1.90 5.04
CA VAL A 44 7.28 0.73 5.17
C VAL A 44 5.87 1.18 5.53
N PHE A 45 5.70 1.98 6.58
CA PHE A 45 4.39 2.46 7.02
C PHE A 45 3.72 3.37 5.97
N GLN A 46 4.51 4.23 5.31
CA GLN A 46 4.04 5.04 4.19
C GLN A 46 3.52 4.16 3.04
N ASN A 47 4.25 3.09 2.70
CA ASN A 47 3.86 2.16 1.65
C ASN A 47 2.65 1.28 2.02
N ILE A 48 2.46 0.93 3.31
CA ILE A 48 1.21 0.29 3.75
C ILE A 48 0.04 1.27 3.56
N LYS A 49 0.18 2.52 4.01
CA LYS A 49 -0.84 3.56 3.83
C LYS A 49 -1.17 3.75 2.35
N TYR A 50 -0.15 3.83 1.50
CA TYR A 50 -0.31 3.90 0.05
C TYR A 50 -1.15 2.73 -0.46
N ALA A 51 -0.71 1.50 -0.15
CA ALA A 51 -1.36 0.29 -0.63
C ALA A 51 -2.84 0.22 -0.22
N TYR A 52 -3.18 0.61 1.01
CA TYR A 52 -4.56 0.67 1.48
C TYR A 52 -5.35 1.78 0.77
N THR A 53 -4.79 2.99 0.70
CA THR A 53 -5.45 4.16 0.09
C THR A 53 -5.80 3.91 -1.38
N PHE A 54 -4.86 3.32 -2.13
CA PHE A 54 -5.01 3.06 -3.56
C PHE A 54 -5.50 1.64 -3.87
N ARG A 55 -5.67 0.80 -2.84
CA ARG A 55 -6.07 -0.61 -2.97
C ARG A 55 -5.12 -1.39 -3.89
N ASP A 56 -3.82 -1.11 -3.78
CA ASP A 56 -2.77 -1.69 -4.60
C ASP A 56 -2.13 -2.91 -3.91
N THR A 57 -2.59 -4.10 -4.30
CA THR A 57 -2.05 -5.37 -3.79
C THR A 57 -0.62 -5.64 -4.26
N SER A 58 -0.17 -5.01 -5.34
CA SER A 58 1.20 -5.19 -5.86
C SER A 58 2.21 -4.51 -4.94
N ILE A 59 1.90 -3.28 -4.49
CA ILE A 59 2.72 -2.58 -3.49
C ILE A 59 2.65 -3.30 -2.15
N TYR A 60 1.45 -3.69 -1.69
CA TYR A 60 1.32 -4.45 -0.44
C TYR A 60 2.12 -5.75 -0.46
N GLY A 61 2.02 -6.52 -1.55
CA GLY A 61 2.69 -7.81 -1.67
C GLY A 61 4.22 -7.76 -1.66
N GLN A 62 4.83 -6.62 -2.00
CA GLN A 62 6.27 -6.39 -1.88
C GLN A 62 6.70 -6.20 -0.41
N LEU A 63 5.83 -5.61 0.41
CA LEU A 63 6.05 -5.42 1.84
C LEU A 63 5.92 -6.73 2.62
N VAL A 64 5.05 -7.64 2.19
CA VAL A 64 4.76 -8.90 2.91
C VAL A 64 5.80 -9.98 2.58
N ASN A 65 6.65 -10.31 3.56
CA ASN A 65 7.69 -11.34 3.44
C ASN A 65 7.11 -12.74 3.17
N SER A 66 7.89 -13.64 2.55
CA SER A 66 7.45 -15.02 2.27
C SER A 66 7.01 -15.78 3.53
N GLU A 67 7.68 -15.56 4.65
CA GLU A 67 7.42 -16.19 5.95
C GLU A 67 6.46 -15.36 6.83
N PHE A 68 5.69 -14.46 6.22
CA PHE A 68 4.82 -13.55 6.97
C PHE A 68 3.78 -14.31 7.80
N THR A 69 3.56 -13.83 9.03
CA THR A 69 2.46 -14.24 9.89
C THR A 69 1.71 -13.04 10.45
N PHE A 70 0.39 -13.01 10.23
CA PHE A 70 -0.53 -12.11 10.93
C PHE A 70 -1.02 -12.78 12.21
N VAL A 71 -1.18 -12.01 13.29
CA VAL A 71 -1.71 -12.50 14.57
C VAL A 71 -2.65 -11.46 15.15
N PHE A 72 -3.83 -11.87 15.60
CA PHE A 72 -4.76 -11.04 16.36
C PHE A 72 -5.37 -11.83 17.52
N ARG A 73 -5.98 -11.12 18.46
CA ARG A 73 -6.66 -11.71 19.61
C ARG A 73 -8.13 -11.92 19.29
N ASP A 74 -8.61 -13.16 19.35
CA ASP A 74 -10.04 -13.47 19.35
C ASP A 74 -10.54 -13.35 20.80
N TYR A 75 -11.23 -12.24 21.11
CA TYR A 75 -11.69 -11.96 22.48
C TYR A 75 -12.83 -12.87 22.93
N ASP A 76 -13.68 -13.32 22.02
CA ASP A 76 -14.80 -14.24 22.33
C ASP A 76 -14.28 -15.61 22.76
N ARG A 77 -13.25 -16.10 22.09
CA ARG A 77 -12.64 -17.41 22.36
C ARG A 77 -11.46 -17.32 23.34
N GLY A 78 -10.95 -16.13 23.61
CA GLY A 78 -9.79 -15.92 24.48
C GLY A 78 -8.51 -16.57 23.96
N VAL A 79 -8.35 -16.67 22.64
CA VAL A 79 -7.17 -17.29 21.98
C VAL A 79 -6.55 -16.35 20.95
N ASP A 80 -5.28 -16.57 20.66
CA ASP A 80 -4.64 -15.89 19.52
C ASP A 80 -4.93 -16.68 18.24
N VAL A 81 -5.35 -15.96 17.21
CA VAL A 81 -5.57 -16.51 15.87
C VAL A 81 -4.49 -15.95 14.95
N SER A 82 -4.02 -16.78 14.03
CA SER A 82 -2.95 -16.39 13.11
C SER A 82 -3.11 -17.02 11.75
N TRP A 83 -2.68 -16.31 10.70
CA TRP A 83 -2.58 -16.84 9.35
C TRP A 83 -1.28 -16.40 8.65
N GLY A 84 -0.91 -17.15 7.61
CA GLY A 84 0.29 -16.91 6.83
C GLY A 84 0.08 -15.98 5.64
N ARG A 85 1.19 -15.71 4.92
CA ARG A 85 1.22 -14.83 3.73
C ARG A 85 0.11 -15.08 2.70
N ASP A 86 -0.15 -16.32 2.33
CA ASP A 86 -1.10 -16.60 1.23
C ASP A 86 -2.53 -16.24 1.61
N GLU A 87 -2.89 -16.45 2.87
CA GLU A 87 -4.18 -16.02 3.42
C GLU A 87 -4.23 -14.51 3.56
N GLU A 88 -3.17 -13.89 4.07
CA GLU A 88 -3.05 -12.44 4.15
C GLU A 88 -3.27 -11.75 2.80
N MET A 89 -2.55 -12.19 1.76
CA MET A 89 -2.67 -11.60 0.43
C MET A 89 -4.06 -11.79 -0.16
N ARG A 90 -4.71 -12.93 0.08
CA ARG A 90 -6.07 -13.21 -0.39
C ARG A 90 -7.11 -12.37 0.35
N THR A 91 -7.02 -12.30 1.66
CA THR A 91 -7.92 -11.54 2.53
C THR A 91 -7.82 -10.05 2.23
N THR A 92 -6.60 -9.50 2.14
CA THR A 92 -6.39 -8.09 1.82
C THR A 92 -6.81 -7.73 0.40
N ASN A 93 -6.58 -8.61 -0.59
CA ASN A 93 -7.14 -8.42 -1.92
C ASN A 93 -8.69 -8.43 -1.89
N GLY A 94 -9.29 -9.33 -1.14
CA GLY A 94 -10.74 -9.38 -0.93
C GLY A 94 -11.27 -8.07 -0.35
N LEU A 95 -10.62 -7.55 0.70
CA LEU A 95 -10.95 -6.24 1.27
C LEU A 95 -10.87 -5.14 0.20
N PHE A 96 -9.74 -5.06 -0.51
CA PHE A 96 -9.48 -4.04 -1.52
C PHE A 96 -10.52 -4.04 -2.64
N MET A 97 -11.00 -5.21 -3.06
CA MET A 97 -12.01 -5.33 -4.12
C MET A 97 -13.43 -4.95 -3.67
N ASN A 98 -13.73 -5.00 -2.37
CA ASN A 98 -15.10 -4.84 -1.86
C ASN A 98 -15.38 -3.49 -1.17
N VAL A 99 -14.37 -2.64 -1.04
CA VAL A 99 -14.49 -1.34 -0.37
C VAL A 99 -14.43 -0.19 -1.37
N GLN A 100 -15.21 0.87 -1.13
CA GLN A 100 -15.12 2.12 -1.90
C GLN A 100 -13.90 2.95 -1.49
N ARG A 101 -13.56 2.95 -0.20
CA ARG A 101 -12.43 3.71 0.34
C ARG A 101 -11.87 3.04 1.59
N LEU A 102 -10.55 3.06 1.70
CA LEU A 102 -9.80 2.78 2.93
C LEU A 102 -9.04 4.05 3.31
N ASP A 103 -9.08 4.41 4.58
CA ASP A 103 -8.30 5.51 5.13
C ASP A 103 -7.51 4.99 6.33
N LEU A 104 -6.20 4.80 6.12
CA LEU A 104 -5.27 4.32 7.14
C LEU A 104 -4.36 5.45 7.58
N VAL A 105 -4.44 5.79 8.86
CA VAL A 105 -3.62 6.83 9.48
C VAL A 105 -2.75 6.18 10.53
N TRP A 106 -1.44 6.22 10.30
CA TRP A 106 -0.43 5.91 11.31
C TRP A 106 -0.19 7.13 12.18
N ASN A 107 -0.30 6.97 13.49
CA ASN A 107 -0.03 8.02 14.46
C ASN A 107 1.41 7.86 14.99
N ASN A 108 1.59 8.03 16.30
CA ASN A 108 2.90 8.01 16.95
C ASN A 108 3.55 6.61 16.95
N ILE A 109 4.89 6.61 16.86
CA ILE A 109 5.70 5.45 17.21
C ILE A 109 5.72 5.31 18.74
N ILE A 110 5.35 4.15 19.23
CA ILE A 110 5.33 3.86 20.67
C ILE A 110 6.65 3.22 21.07
N SER A 111 7.12 2.28 20.24
CA SER A 111 8.38 1.61 20.44
C SER A 111 9.01 1.27 19.10
N ILE A 112 10.31 1.46 19.02
CA ILE A 112 11.14 0.96 17.92
C ILE A 112 12.39 0.35 18.51
N SER A 113 12.75 -0.83 18.03
CA SER A 113 14.02 -1.49 18.32
C SER A 113 14.58 -2.03 17.02
N MET A 114 15.90 -1.99 16.90
CA MET A 114 16.63 -2.44 15.74
C MET A 114 17.84 -3.21 16.22
N ASP A 115 18.14 -4.32 15.56
CA ASP A 115 19.31 -5.10 15.90
C ASP A 115 20.61 -4.40 15.48
N SER A 116 21.73 -4.82 16.07
CA SER A 116 23.03 -4.21 15.77
C SER A 116 23.46 -4.41 14.32
N SER A 117 22.97 -5.46 13.66
CA SER A 117 23.25 -5.72 12.24
C SER A 117 22.38 -4.92 11.29
N ASN A 118 21.38 -4.19 11.80
CA ASN A 118 20.43 -3.39 11.04
C ASN A 118 19.71 -4.21 9.94
N THR A 119 19.35 -5.45 10.26
CA THR A 119 18.63 -6.38 9.38
C THR A 119 17.30 -6.84 9.98
N ARG A 120 17.07 -6.57 11.27
CA ARG A 120 15.82 -6.83 11.98
C ARG A 120 15.38 -5.60 12.75
N ALA A 121 14.07 -5.33 12.73
CA ALA A 121 13.48 -4.29 13.55
C ALA A 121 12.13 -4.73 14.12
N SER A 122 11.77 -4.21 15.28
CA SER A 122 10.42 -4.33 15.84
C SER A 122 9.87 -2.95 16.10
N VAL A 123 8.70 -2.66 15.56
CA VAL A 123 8.09 -1.32 15.56
C VAL A 123 6.62 -1.45 15.95
N SER A 124 6.20 -0.69 16.95
CA SER A 124 4.80 -0.58 17.35
C SER A 124 4.31 0.84 17.10
N ARG A 125 3.19 0.97 16.39
CA ARG A 125 2.54 2.25 16.10
C ARG A 125 1.05 2.18 16.41
N ASN A 126 0.52 3.30 16.87
CA ASN A 126 -0.92 3.52 16.88
C ASN A 126 -1.45 3.71 15.47
N PHE A 127 -2.65 3.20 15.19
CA PHE A 127 -3.33 3.45 13.92
C PHE A 127 -4.82 3.76 14.10
N ASN A 128 -5.37 4.43 13.11
CA ASN A 128 -6.81 4.49 12.85
C ASN A 128 -7.05 3.99 11.43
N LEU A 129 -7.99 3.08 11.27
CA LEU A 129 -8.46 2.56 9.99
C LEU A 129 -9.94 2.87 9.84
N THR A 130 -10.31 3.53 8.74
CA THR A 130 -11.70 3.65 8.32
C THR A 130 -11.91 2.84 7.05
N VAL A 131 -12.90 1.94 7.08
CA VAL A 131 -13.29 1.10 5.95
C VAL A 131 -14.68 1.50 5.49
N THR A 132 -14.77 2.09 4.30
CA THR A 132 -16.05 2.51 3.71
C THR A 132 -16.43 1.54 2.60
N PHE A 133 -17.42 0.68 2.87
CA PHE A 133 -18.02 -0.19 1.85
C PHE A 133 -18.98 0.60 0.96
N ASN A 134 -19.76 1.50 1.58
CA ASN A 134 -20.65 2.46 0.92
C ASN A 134 -21.01 3.59 1.91
N PRO A 135 -21.69 4.68 1.49
CA PRO A 135 -21.99 5.82 2.36
C PRO A 135 -22.80 5.47 3.62
N SER A 136 -23.50 4.34 3.65
CA SER A 136 -24.27 3.85 4.79
C SER A 136 -23.58 2.74 5.61
N SER A 137 -22.42 2.25 5.18
CA SER A 137 -21.67 1.16 5.80
C SER A 137 -20.21 1.56 5.92
N ILE A 138 -19.85 2.03 7.11
CA ILE A 138 -18.53 2.52 7.46
C ILE A 138 -18.10 1.85 8.76
N GLU A 139 -17.09 1.00 8.66
CA GLU A 139 -16.43 0.38 9.81
C GLU A 139 -15.20 1.20 10.21
N ARG A 140 -14.88 1.19 11.51
CA ARG A 140 -13.69 1.86 12.05
C ARG A 140 -13.00 0.92 13.02
N ALA A 141 -11.68 0.84 12.89
CA ALA A 141 -10.82 0.12 13.81
C ALA A 141 -9.69 1.04 14.25
N ASP A 142 -9.32 0.95 15.52
CA ASP A 142 -8.20 1.67 16.09
C ASP A 142 -7.45 0.78 17.08
N GLY A 143 -6.18 1.10 17.29
CA GLY A 143 -5.36 0.36 18.24
C GLY A 143 -3.89 0.39 17.84
N TYR A 144 -3.23 -0.74 18.06
CA TYR A 144 -1.79 -0.88 17.91
C TYR A 144 -1.43 -1.95 16.89
N ALA A 145 -0.53 -1.61 15.98
CA ALA A 145 0.10 -2.57 15.09
C ALA A 145 1.56 -2.75 15.50
N SER A 146 1.92 -3.96 15.89
CA SER A 146 3.27 -4.35 16.27
C SER A 146 3.89 -5.18 15.13
N LEU A 147 4.74 -4.53 14.34
CA LEU A 147 5.39 -5.11 13.16
C LEU A 147 6.81 -5.59 13.49
N SER A 148 7.11 -6.83 13.12
CA SER A 148 8.49 -7.33 13.01
C SER A 148 8.93 -7.26 11.57
N LEU A 149 10.00 -6.50 11.32
CA LEU A 149 10.55 -6.25 10.00
C LEU A 149 11.87 -7.00 9.82
N ALA A 150 12.15 -7.40 8.58
CA ALA A 150 13.40 -8.01 8.17
C ALA A 150 13.84 -7.53 6.81
N ARG A 151 15.16 -7.54 6.60
CA ARG A 151 15.77 -7.34 5.29
C ARG A 151 17.04 -8.18 5.19
N LYS A 152 17.54 -8.37 3.98
CA LYS A 152 18.72 -9.20 3.73
C LYS A 152 20.01 -8.53 4.22
N GLU A 153 20.16 -7.26 3.88
CA GLU A 153 21.35 -6.46 4.16
C GLU A 153 20.96 -5.01 4.48
N PRO A 154 21.78 -4.25 5.23
CA PRO A 154 21.55 -2.84 5.47
C PRO A 154 21.37 -2.06 4.15
N GLY A 155 20.37 -1.16 4.12
CA GLY A 155 20.04 -0.38 2.92
C GLY A 155 19.13 -1.08 1.92
N THR A 156 18.87 -2.39 2.08
CA THR A 156 17.85 -3.08 1.28
C THR A 156 16.44 -2.86 1.84
N SER A 157 15.43 -3.13 1.01
CA SER A 157 14.02 -2.98 1.38
C SER A 157 13.64 -3.83 2.58
N TRP A 158 12.94 -3.22 3.53
CA TRP A 158 12.30 -3.94 4.63
C TRP A 158 11.08 -4.70 4.14
N GLN A 159 10.87 -5.87 4.74
CA GLN A 159 9.66 -6.66 4.60
C GLN A 159 9.10 -7.00 5.98
N ILE A 160 7.79 -7.06 6.08
CA ILE A 160 7.05 -7.44 7.27
C ILE A 160 7.09 -8.97 7.36
N VAL A 161 7.67 -9.48 8.44
CA VAL A 161 7.71 -10.92 8.76
C VAL A 161 6.60 -11.28 9.74
N ARG A 162 6.22 -10.33 10.60
CA ARG A 162 5.12 -10.53 11.53
C ARG A 162 4.35 -9.25 11.73
N TRP A 163 3.03 -9.34 11.73
CA TRP A 163 2.14 -8.28 12.17
C TRP A 163 1.30 -8.82 13.31
N ARG A 164 1.45 -8.23 14.51
CA ARG A 164 0.51 -8.45 15.61
C ARG A 164 -0.43 -7.28 15.71
N ASP A 165 -1.70 -7.55 15.45
CA ASP A 165 -2.77 -6.61 15.65
C ASP A 165 -3.25 -6.67 17.10
N GLU A 166 -3.27 -5.51 17.73
CA GLU A 166 -3.71 -5.30 19.10
C GLU A 166 -4.76 -4.18 19.09
N SER A 167 -5.67 -4.28 18.11
CA SER A 167 -6.85 -3.44 17.99
C SER A 167 -7.97 -3.90 18.93
N ASN A 168 -8.96 -3.04 19.08
CA ASN A 168 -10.13 -3.22 19.96
C ASN A 168 -11.28 -4.00 19.30
N PHE A 169 -11.04 -4.64 18.15
CA PHE A 169 -12.06 -5.35 17.36
C PHE A 169 -12.01 -6.86 17.57
#